data_AF-A0A6L3ZZZ4-F1
#
_entry.id   AF-A0A6L3ZZZ4-F1
#
_cell.length_a   1.000
_cell.length_b   1.000
_cell.length_c   1.000
_cell.angle_alpha   90.00
_cell.angle_beta   90.00
_cell.angle_gamma   90.00
#
_symmetry.space_group_name_H-M   'P 1'
#
loop_
_entity.id
_entity.type
_entity.pdbx_description
1 polymer ?
#
loop_
_entity_poly.entity_id
_entity_poly.type
_entity_poly.pdbx_seq_one_letter_code
_entity_poly.pdbx_strand_id
1 'polypeptide(L)' 'FMAMSFMALEVIPSLKLTDIGLVDVDQFKQVELFV' A
#
# COMPACT_ATOMS: atom_id res chain seq x y z
N PHE A 1 0.15 -20.61 24.40
CA PHE A 1 -0.61 -19.75 23.48
C PHE A 1 0.08 -18.39 23.48
N MET A 2 0.78 -18.04 22.40
CA MET A 2 1.47 -16.76 22.26
C MET A 2 0.97 -16.09 20.99
N ALA A 3 0.37 -14.91 21.15
CA ALA A 3 -0.11 -14.07 20.05
C ALA A 3 0.69 -12.76 20.07
N MET A 4 1.98 -12.80 19.70
CA MET A 4 2.86 -11.62 19.76
C MET A 4 3.93 -11.57 18.64
N SER A 5 3.78 -12.34 17.55
CA SER A 5 4.74 -12.27 16.43
C SER A 5 4.42 -11.16 15.42
N PHE A 6 3.22 -10.59 15.48
CA PHE A 6 2.74 -9.54 14.56
C PHE A 6 2.47 -8.27 15.34
N MET A 7 3.48 -7.74 16.03
CA MET A 7 3.42 -6.34 16.41
C MET A 7 3.57 -5.49 15.15
N ALA A 8 2.41 -5.05 14.62
CA ALA A 8 2.21 -4.02 13.62
C ALA A 8 3.39 -3.82 12.65
N LEU A 9 3.52 -4.73 11.68
CA LEU A 9 4.15 -4.34 10.41
C LEU A 9 3.29 -3.21 9.85
N GLU A 10 3.92 -2.12 9.40
CA GLU A 10 3.19 -1.01 8.79
C GLU A 10 2.33 -1.56 7.65
N VAL A 11 1.01 -1.37 7.76
CA VAL A 11 0.07 -1.72 6.70
C VAL A 11 0.38 -0.79 5.54
N ILE A 12 0.80 -1.37 4.41
CA ILE A 12 0.97 -0.60 3.19
C ILE A 12 -0.42 -0.10 2.75
N PRO A 13 -0.58 1.20 2.46
CA PRO A 13 -1.86 1.73 2.00
C PRO A 13 -2.23 1.15 0.63
N SER A 14 -3.53 0.97 0.37
CA SER A 14 -4.02 0.49 -0.92
C SER A 14 -3.68 1.43 -2.09
N LEU A 15 -3.48 2.72 -1.80
CA LEU A 15 -2.97 3.71 -2.75
C LEU A 15 -1.69 4.34 -2.22
N LYS A 16 -0.64 4.31 -3.05
CA LYS A 16 0.70 4.81 -2.71
C LYS A 16 1.19 5.80 -3.74
N LEU A 17 1.55 7.01 -3.30
CA LEU A 17 2.28 7.96 -4.15
C LEU A 17 3.76 7.56 -4.23
N THR A 18 4.29 7.52 -5.45
CA THR A 18 5.66 7.10 -5.75
C THR A 18 6.31 8.07 -6.73
N ASP A 19 7.61 7.93 -6.98
CA ASP A 19 8.34 8.76 -7.95
C ASP A 19 7.82 8.64 -9.39
N ILE A 20 7.05 7.59 -9.69
CA ILE A 20 6.46 7.33 -11.00
C ILE A 20 4.95 7.64 -11.06
N GLY A 21 4.36 8.16 -9.98
CA GLY A 21 2.93 8.49 -9.90
C GLY A 21 2.19 7.74 -8.79
N LEU A 22 0.85 7.76 -8.87
CA LEU A 22 -0.04 7.07 -7.94
C LEU A 22 -0.18 5.60 -8.34
N VAL A 23 0.08 4.69 -7.41
CA VAL A 23 0.02 3.24 -7.62
C VAL A 23 -1.05 2.63 -6.72
N ASP A 24 -1.96 1.87 -7.32
CA ASP A 24 -2.85 0.95 -6.63
C ASP A 24 -2.04 -0.30 -6.27
N VAL A 25 -1.85 -0.51 -4.96
CA VAL A 25 -1.03 -1.59 -4.40
C VAL A 25 -1.77 -2.93 -4.43
N ASP A 26 -3.10 -2.92 -4.42
CA ASP A 26 -3.92 -4.13 -4.50
C ASP A 26 -3.91 -4.72 -5.92
N GLN A 27 -3.90 -3.86 -6.94
CA GLN A 27 -3.89 -4.25 -8.35
C GLN A 27 -2.51 -4.22 -9.01
N PHE A 28 -1.51 -3.64 -8.33
CA PHE A 28 -0.16 -3.47 -8.84
C PHE A 28 -0.08 -2.66 -10.15
N LYS A 29 -0.85 -1.57 -10.22
CA LYS A 29 -0.98 -0.72 -11.43
C LYS A 29 -0.88 0.76 -11.10
N GLN A 30 -0.33 1.53 -12.03
CA GLN A 30 -0.45 2.99 -11.99
C GLN A 30 -1.89 3.41 -12.26
N VAL A 31 -2.35 4.43 -11.54
CA VAL A 31 -3.68 5.04 -11.69
C VAL A 31 -3.54 6.55 -11.89
N GLU A 32 -4.50 7.14 -12.61
CA GLU A 32 -4.50 8.59 -12.88
C GLU A 32 -4.77 9.37 -11.58
N LEU A 33 -4.04 10.48 -11.39
CA LEU A 33 -4.23 11.36 -10.23
C LEU A 33 -5.41 12.34 -10.40
N PHE A 34 -5.84 12.57 -11.64
CA PHE A 34 -6.88 13.55 -11.97
C PHE A 34 -7.74 12.99 -13.11
N VAL A 35 -9.05 13.27 -13.04
CA VAL A 35 -10.05 13.02 -14.09
C VAL A 35 -10.48 14.35 -14.68
#